data_AF-A0A3D1SIC7-F1
#
_entry.id   AF-A0A3D1SIC7-F1
#
_cell.length_a   1.000
_cell.length_b   1.000
_cell.length_c   1.000
_cell.angle_alpha   90.00
_cell.angle_beta   90.00
_cell.angle_gamma   90.00
#
_symmetry.space_group_name_H-M   'P 1'
#
loop_
_entity.id
_entity.type
_entity.pdbx_description
1 polymer ?
#
loop_
_entity_poly.entity_id
_entity_poly.type
_entity_poly.pdbx_seq_one_letter_code
_entity_poly.pdbx_strand_id
1 'polypeptide(L)' 'LVLDWRKKQQAQAAVKRTVRDMFYNALPPSYTRELCERAYTAVYQHIYDSYYGLGQSVYANAS' A
#
# COMPACT_ATOMS: atom_id res chain seq x y z
N LEU A 1 13.85 -4.58 -12.66
CA LEU A 1 13.47 -3.18 -12.29
C LEU A 1 12.45 -3.14 -11.14
N VAL A 2 12.52 -4.03 -10.14
CA VAL A 2 11.86 -3.78 -8.85
C VAL A 2 12.90 -3.08 -7.99
N LEU A 3 12.95 -1.75 -8.14
CA LEU A 3 13.76 -0.87 -7.31
C LEU A 3 13.41 -1.16 -5.84
N ASP A 4 14.43 -1.22 -4.98
CA ASP A 4 14.30 -1.27 -3.52
C ASP A 4 13.58 -0.02 -2.99
N TRP A 5 12.29 0.16 -3.32
CA TRP A 5 11.45 1.28 -2.89
C TRP A 5 11.29 1.24 -1.38
N ARG A 6 11.37 0.05 -0.77
CA ARG A 6 11.48 -0.14 0.68
C ARG A 6 12.76 0.43 1.26
N LYS A 7 13.86 0.55 0.51
CA LYS A 7 15.10 1.16 1.02
C LYS A 7 15.12 2.68 0.80
N LYS A 8 14.29 3.20 -0.11
CA LYS A 8 14.20 4.63 -0.41
C LYS A 8 13.06 5.29 0.37
N GLN A 9 13.39 6.11 1.37
CA GLN A 9 12.39 6.82 2.18
C GLN A 9 11.40 7.65 1.34
N GLN A 10 11.86 8.30 0.27
CA GLN A 10 11.00 9.05 -0.64
C GLN A 10 9.95 8.16 -1.32
N ALA A 11 10.33 6.95 -1.73
CA ALA A 11 9.43 6.01 -2.39
C ALA A 11 8.42 5.43 -1.39
N GLN A 12 8.84 5.09 -0.16
CA GLN A 12 7.90 4.73 0.91
C GLN A 12 6.90 5.86 1.19
N ALA A 13 7.37 7.11 1.29
CA ALA A 13 6.51 8.26 1.55
C ALA A 13 5.51 8.52 0.41
N ALA A 14 5.88 8.23 -0.83
CA ALA A 14 4.97 8.29 -1.98
C ALA A 14 3.87 7.23 -1.85
N VAL A 15 4.22 5.96 -1.58
CA VAL A 15 3.25 4.87 -1.39
C VAL A 15 2.28 5.17 -0.25
N LYS A 16 2.79 5.61 0.91
CA LYS A 16 1.96 6.00 2.05
C LYS A 16 0.97 7.13 1.71
N ARG A 17 1.41 8.13 0.93
CA ARG A 17 0.54 9.21 0.46
C ARG A 17 -0.53 8.71 -0.48
N THR A 18 -0.18 7.93 -1.49
CA THR A 18 -1.15 7.39 -2.45
C THR A 18 -2.22 6.52 -1.78
N VAL A 19 -1.81 5.62 -0.87
CA VAL A 19 -2.76 4.79 -0.11
C VAL A 19 -3.68 5.68 0.73
N ARG A 20 -3.13 6.71 1.39
CA ARG A 20 -3.92 7.68 2.16
C ARG A 20 -4.91 8.42 1.27
N ASP A 21 -4.49 9.00 0.16
CA ASP A 21 -5.34 9.76 -0.75
C ASP A 21 -6.48 8.89 -1.30
N MET A 22 -6.20 7.61 -1.60
CA MET A 22 -7.23 6.67 -2.02
C MET A 22 -8.30 6.47 -0.92
N PHE A 23 -7.88 6.33 0.33
CA PHE A 23 -8.83 6.20 1.44
C PHE A 23 -9.58 7.50 1.72
N TYR A 24 -8.91 8.64 1.81
CA TYR A 24 -9.58 9.91 2.16
C TYR A 24 -10.49 10.43 1.04
N ASN A 25 -10.22 10.12 -0.23
CA ASN A 25 -11.04 10.56 -1.35
C ASN A 25 -12.17 9.58 -1.73
N ALA A 26 -12.05 8.30 -1.39
CA ALA A 26 -13.02 7.27 -1.79
C ALA A 26 -13.85 6.68 -0.64
N LEU A 27 -13.52 6.97 0.63
CA LEU A 27 -14.27 6.39 1.75
C LEU A 27 -15.58 7.15 2.03
N PRO A 28 -16.69 6.42 2.21
CA PRO A 28 -17.95 7.01 2.65
C PRO A 28 -17.84 7.61 4.06
N PRO A 29 -18.71 8.59 4.42
CA PRO A 29 -18.72 9.24 5.74
C PRO A 29 -18.91 8.28 6.93
N SER A 30 -19.37 7.05 6.68
CA SER A 30 -19.55 6.00 7.69
C SER A 30 -18.23 5.43 8.22
N TYR A 31 -17.10 5.72 7.56
CA TYR A 31 -15.79 5.30 8.04
C TYR A 31 -15.27 6.25 9.12
N THR A 32 -15.27 5.77 10.35
CA THR A 32 -14.61 6.47 11.44
C THR A 32 -13.10 6.51 11.21
N ARG A 33 -12.44 7.51 11.80
CA ARG A 33 -10.98 7.65 11.73
C ARG A 33 -10.23 6.37 12.09
N GLU A 34 -10.71 5.65 13.10
CA GLU A 34 -10.11 4.37 13.54
C GLU A 34 -10.25 3.27 12.49
N LEU A 35 -11.38 3.21 11.78
CA LEU A 35 -11.60 2.25 10.70
C LEU A 35 -10.69 2.57 9.50
N CYS A 36 -10.52 3.85 9.19
CA CYS A 36 -9.56 4.32 8.18
C CYS A 36 -8.12 3.92 8.53
N GLU A 37 -7.66 4.14 9.76
CA GLU A 37 -6.30 3.81 10.19
C GLU A 37 -6.04 2.30 10.15
N ARG A 38 -7.02 1.48 10.53
CA ARG A 38 -6.93 0.01 10.42
C ARG A 38 -6.83 -0.43 8.95
N ALA A 39 -7.70 0.10 8.10
CA ALA A 39 -7.71 -0.23 6.67
C ALA A 39 -6.41 0.23 5.98
N TYR A 40 -5.93 1.44 6.29
CA TYR A 40 -4.66 1.97 5.82
C TYR A 40 -3.50 1.06 6.19
N THR A 41 -3.40 0.66 7.46
CA THR A 41 -2.35 -0.23 7.95
C THR A 41 -2.39 -1.58 7.23
N ALA A 42 -3.58 -2.18 7.08
CA ALA A 42 -3.75 -3.46 6.42
C ALA A 42 -3.33 -3.41 4.94
N VAL A 43 -3.73 -2.36 4.20
CA VAL A 43 -3.36 -2.19 2.79
C VAL A 43 -1.87 -1.91 2.64
N TYR A 44 -1.30 -1.05 3.47
CA TYR A 44 0.13 -0.78 3.43
C TYR A 44 0.94 -2.04 3.71
N GLN A 45 0.55 -2.83 4.71
CA GLN A 45 1.18 -4.10 5.05
C GLN A 45 1.06 -5.10 3.89
N HIS A 46 -0.12 -5.20 3.27
CA HIS A 46 -0.31 -6.06 2.11
C HIS A 46 0.58 -5.65 0.92
N ILE A 47 0.68 -4.35 0.60
CA ILE A 47 1.57 -3.85 -0.46
C ILE A 47 3.04 -4.11 -0.11
N TYR A 48 3.39 -3.93 1.17
CA TYR A 48 4.72 -4.26 1.66
C TYR A 48 4.99 -5.74 1.39
N ASP A 49 4.19 -6.66 1.93
CA ASP A 49 4.45 -8.10 1.83
C ASP A 49 4.36 -8.65 0.39
N SER A 50 3.42 -8.13 -0.42
CA SER A 50 3.11 -8.61 -1.77
C SER A 50 4.07 -8.17 -2.87
N TYR A 51 4.89 -7.15 -2.61
CA TYR A 51 5.86 -6.62 -3.56
C TYR A 51 7.27 -6.72 -2.97
N TYR A 52 7.69 -7.95 -2.69
CA TYR A 52 9.09 -8.31 -2.43
C TYR A 52 9.79 -8.50 -3.78
N GLY A 53 10.78 -7.67 -4.08
CA GLY A 53 11.54 -7.79 -5.34
C GLY A 53 12.13 -9.20 -5.48
N LEU A 54 12.19 -9.69 -6.74
CA LEU A 54 12.55 -11.05 -7.22
C LEU A 54 11.42 -11.82 -7.94
N GLY A 55 10.48 -11.12 -8.58
CA GLY A 55 9.43 -11.81 -9.37
C GLY A 55 8.32 -12.45 -8.52
N GLN A 56 8.35 -12.30 -7.20
CA GLN A 56 7.25 -12.63 -6.30
C GLN A 56 6.29 -11.44 -6.22
N SER A 57 5.60 -11.15 -7.32
CA SER A 57 4.33 -10.43 -7.22
C SER A 57 3.24 -11.47 -7.02
N VAL A 58 2.24 -11.19 -6.18
CA VAL A 58 1.04 -12.06 -6.06
C VAL A 58 0.33 -12.27 -7.40
N TYR A 59 0.60 -11.41 -8.39
CA TYR A 59 0.10 -11.51 -9.76
C TYR A 59 1.04 -12.24 -10.73
N ALA A 60 2.22 -12.67 -10.30
CA ALA A 60 3.15 -13.43 -11.15
C ALA A 60 2.66 -14.86 -11.44
N ASN A 61 1.76 -15.39 -10.62
CA ASN A 61 1.11 -16.70 -10.81
C ASN A 61 -0.28 -16.59 -11.47
N ALA A 62 -0.72 -15.40 -11.87
CA ALA A 62 -1.93 -15.24 -12.69
C ALA A 62 -1.52 -15.22 -14.17
N SER A 63 -1.13 -16.39 -14.68
CA SER A 63 -0.88 -16.65 -16.11
C SER A 63 -1.75 -17.80 -16.57
#